data_AF-A0A9P5IY23-F1
#
_entry.id   AF-A0A9P5IY23-F1
#
_cell.length_a   1.000
_cell.length_b   1.000
_cell.length_c   1.000
_cell.angle_alpha   90.00
_cell.angle_beta   90.00
_cell.angle_gamma   90.00
#
_symmetry.space_group_name_H-M   'P 1'
#
loop_
_entity.id
_entity.type
_entity.pdbx_description
1 polymer ?
#
loop_
_entity_poly.entity_id
_entity_poly.type
_entity_poly.pdbx_seq_one_letter_code
_entity_poly.pdbx_strand_id
1 'polypeptide(L)'
;MSDSKRPLLIKGLPRPPRSNPSALSYTEPPRLRNKIIRTKADSFRVVEFNGSAIPQTFLDPSIVQKKAQLERERKLEQEKSTRQQLERNQTQGSSTS
;
A
#
# COMPACT_ATOMS: atom_id res chain seq x y z
N MET A 1 8.98 -14.00 59.47
CA MET A 1 9.10 -13.94 58.01
C MET A 1 8.08 -12.94 57.52
N SER A 2 8.49 -11.70 57.27
CA SER A 2 7.63 -10.59 56.86
C SER A 2 7.56 -10.53 55.34
N ASP A 3 6.50 -11.10 54.77
CA ASP A 3 6.17 -10.95 53.35
C ASP A 3 5.77 -9.50 53.07
N SER A 4 6.75 -8.69 52.64
CA SER A 4 6.53 -7.33 52.15
C SER A 4 5.83 -7.40 50.79
N LYS A 5 4.49 -7.55 50.80
CA LYS A 5 3.67 -7.46 49.59
C LYS A 5 3.72 -6.02 49.08
N ARG A 6 4.17 -5.84 47.83
CA ARG A 6 4.15 -4.54 47.14
C ARG A 6 2.73 -3.95 47.26
N PRO A 7 2.57 -2.66 47.65
CA PRO A 7 1.26 -2.06 47.69
C PRO A 7 0.66 -2.11 46.29
N LEU A 8 -0.49 -2.76 46.16
CA LEU A 8 -1.26 -2.81 44.92
C LEU A 8 -1.48 -1.37 44.46
N LEU A 9 -0.98 -1.08 43.26
CA LEU A 9 -1.09 0.22 42.60
C LEU A 9 -2.50 0.78 42.80
N ILE A 10 -2.54 2.01 43.31
CA ILE A 10 -3.75 2.76 43.66
C ILE A 10 -4.81 2.56 42.56
N LYS A 11 -6.01 2.09 42.95
CA LYS A 11 -7.19 1.97 42.09
C LYS A 11 -7.67 3.38 41.66
N GLY A 12 -6.94 4.02 40.77
CA GLY A 12 -7.31 5.27 40.11
C GLY A 12 -7.64 5.04 38.64
N LEU A 13 -8.23 6.04 37.97
CA LEU A 13 -8.37 5.98 36.52
C LEU A 13 -7.00 5.74 35.89
N PRO A 14 -6.90 4.85 34.89
CA PRO A 14 -5.65 4.60 34.20
C PRO A 14 -5.10 5.91 33.65
N ARG A 15 -3.89 6.27 34.08
CA ARG A 15 -3.21 7.47 33.58
C ARG A 15 -2.77 7.20 32.14
N PRO A 16 -2.97 8.15 31.21
CA PRO A 16 -2.44 7.99 29.87
C PRO A 16 -0.90 7.80 29.92
N PRO A 17 -0.35 6.99 28.99
CA PRO A 17 1.08 6.82 28.89
C PRO A 17 1.76 8.18 28.69
N ARG A 18 2.91 8.38 29.34
CA ARG A 18 3.71 9.59 29.17
C ARG A 18 4.40 9.52 27.81
N SER A 19 4.35 10.62 27.05
CA SER A 19 5.10 10.75 25.80
C SER A 19 6.60 10.59 26.08
N ASN A 20 7.23 9.61 25.43
CA ASN A 20 8.67 9.44 25.48
C ASN A 20 9.29 10.00 24.19
N PRO A 21 9.96 11.16 24.23
CA PRO A 21 10.55 11.77 23.03
C PRO A 21 11.73 10.97 22.46
N SER A 22 12.27 10.02 23.22
CA SER A 22 13.38 9.15 22.81
C SER A 22 12.92 7.74 22.41
N ALA A 23 11.61 7.47 22.40
CA ALA A 23 11.11 6.20 21.90
C ALA A 23 11.32 6.14 20.38
N LEU A 24 12.09 5.14 19.93
CA LEU A 24 12.22 4.79 18.52
C LEU A 24 10.86 4.30 18.02
N SER A 25 10.04 5.20 17.47
CA SER A 25 8.82 4.81 16.77
C SER A 25 9.17 4.43 15.32
N TYR A 26 8.81 3.23 14.89
CA TYR A 26 8.81 2.84 13.48
C TYR A 26 7.80 3.64 12.63
N THR A 27 6.92 4.39 13.28
CA THR A 27 5.92 5.24 12.64
C THR A 27 6.57 6.55 12.21
N GLU A 28 6.52 6.86 10.92
CA GLU A 28 6.97 8.15 10.39
C GLU A 28 6.09 9.27 10.96
N PRO A 29 6.66 10.33 11.56
CA PRO A 29 5.87 11.47 11.99
C PRO A 29 5.23 12.12 10.76
N PRO A 30 3.94 12.48 10.82
CA PRO A 30 3.24 13.01 9.65
C PRO A 30 3.93 14.29 9.18
N ARG A 31 4.63 14.19 8.03
CA ARG A 31 5.28 15.32 7.37
C ARG A 31 4.21 16.35 7.02
N LEU A 32 4.35 17.54 7.60
CA LEU A 32 3.69 18.81 7.27
C LEU A 32 2.28 18.69 6.69
N ARG A 33 1.29 18.91 7.56
CA ARG A 33 -0.16 18.96 7.30
C ARG A 33 -0.61 20.10 6.37
N ASN A 34 0.12 20.40 5.29
CA ASN A 34 -0.31 21.38 4.29
C ASN A 34 -1.11 20.74 3.14
N LYS A 35 -1.32 19.42 3.18
CA LYS A 35 -2.09 18.68 2.16
C LYS A 35 -3.25 17.85 2.72
N ILE A 36 -3.74 18.18 3.91
CA ILE A 36 -5.06 17.70 4.34
C ILE A 36 -6.07 18.67 3.74
N ILE A 37 -6.38 18.46 2.46
CA ILE A 37 -7.59 19.04 1.87
C ILE A 37 -8.72 18.45 2.72
N ARG A 38 -9.28 19.25 3.62
CA ARG A 38 -10.54 18.94 4.27
C ARG A 38 -11.58 18.93 3.16
N THR A 39 -11.79 17.78 2.52
CA THR A 39 -12.99 17.52 1.75
C THR A 39 -14.14 17.58 2.75
N LYS A 40 -14.75 18.76 2.83
CA LYS A 40 -16.00 18.94 3.55
C LYS A 40 -17.03 18.10 2.80
N ALA A 41 -17.63 17.16 3.53
CA ALA A 41 -18.81 16.41 3.14
C ALA A 41 -18.65 15.20 2.21
N ASP A 42 -17.64 14.35 2.44
CA ASP A 42 -17.89 12.91 2.30
C ASP A 42 -17.98 12.33 3.71
N SER A 43 -19.17 11.87 4.08
CA SER A 43 -19.35 11.09 5.30
C SER A 43 -18.44 9.86 5.19
N PHE A 44 -17.29 9.87 5.87
CA PHE A 44 -16.48 8.68 5.99
C PHE A 44 -17.36 7.62 6.66
N ARG A 45 -17.71 6.55 5.93
CA ARG A 45 -18.38 5.38 6.50
C ARG A 45 -17.42 4.78 7.52
N VAL A 46 -17.64 5.09 8.79
CA VAL A 46 -16.97 4.43 9.90
C VAL A 46 -17.56 3.03 9.96
N VAL A 47 -16.86 2.07 9.37
CA VAL A 47 -17.18 0.66 9.55
C VAL A 47 -16.54 0.24 10.85
N GLU A 48 -17.36 -0.09 11.84
CA GLU A 48 -16.88 -0.65 13.11
C GLU A 48 -16.08 -1.94 12.83
N PHE A 49 -14.89 -2.03 13.40
CA PHE A 49 -14.03 -3.20 13.22
C PHE A 49 -14.66 -4.40 13.91
N ASN A 50 -15.26 -5.30 13.13
CA ASN A 50 -15.79 -6.56 13.63
C ASN A 50 -14.66 -7.60 13.65
N GLY A 51 -14.22 -8.00 14.84
CA GLY A 51 -13.16 -9.01 15.02
C GLY A 51 -13.52 -10.43 14.55
N SER A 52 -14.79 -10.68 14.21
CA SER A 52 -15.27 -11.91 13.60
C SER A 52 -15.42 -11.81 12.07
N ALA A 53 -15.22 -10.63 11.48
CA ALA A 53 -15.25 -10.48 10.04
C ALA A 53 -13.97 -11.06 9.43
N ILE A 54 -14.12 -11.86 8.37
CA ILE A 54 -12.99 -12.34 7.58
C ILE A 54 -12.34 -11.08 6.97
N PRO A 55 -11.06 -10.77 7.29
CA PRO A 55 -10.42 -9.59 6.74
C PRO A 55 -10.38 -9.74 5.22
N GLN A 56 -10.97 -8.76 4.53
CA GLN A 56 -10.86 -8.72 3.09
C GLN A 56 -9.38 -8.53 2.75
N THR A 57 -8.80 -9.53 2.07
CA THR A 57 -7.39 -9.47 1.72
C THR A 57 -7.17 -8.25 0.82
N PHE A 58 -6.20 -7.43 1.20
CA PHE A 58 -5.94 -6.17 0.50
C PHE A 58 -5.49 -6.39 -0.95
N LEU A 59 -4.98 -7.58 -1.28
CA LEU A 59 -4.50 -7.96 -2.59
C LEU A 59 -4.70 -9.47 -2.80
N ASP A 60 -5.32 -9.85 -3.92
CA ASP A 60 -5.33 -11.23 -4.40
C ASP A 60 -3.88 -11.65 -4.70
N PRO A 61 -3.34 -12.72 -4.10
CA PRO A 61 -1.97 -13.15 -4.34
C PRO A 61 -1.68 -13.47 -5.82
N SER A 62 -2.71 -13.75 -6.63
CA SER A 62 -2.57 -13.95 -8.08
C SER A 62 -2.23 -12.68 -8.86
N ILE A 63 -2.34 -11.49 -8.25
CA ILE A 63 -2.10 -10.21 -8.94
C ILE A 63 -0.67 -10.08 -9.47
N VAL A 64 0.31 -10.66 -8.77
CA VAL A 64 1.72 -10.67 -9.21
C VAL A 64 1.87 -11.52 -10.46
N GLN A 65 1.22 -12.69 -10.49
CA GLN A 65 1.26 -13.61 -11.62
C GLN A 65 0.56 -13.01 -12.85
N LYS A 66 -0.62 -12.40 -12.66
CA LYS A 66 -1.35 -11.69 -13.72
C LYS A 66 -0.53 -10.53 -14.30
N LYS A 67 0.15 -9.74 -13.46
CA LYS A 67 1.05 -8.67 -13.92
C LYS A 67 2.22 -9.21 -14.73
N ALA A 68 2.86 -10.28 -14.28
CA ALA A 68 3.98 -10.90 -14.99
C ALA A 68 3.57 -11.52 -16.33
N GLN A 69 2.34 -12.02 -16.45
CA GLN A 69 1.79 -12.49 -17.73
C GLN A 69 1.53 -11.32 -18.68
N LEU A 70 0.86 -10.27 -18.21
CA LEU A 70 0.54 -9.09 -19.01
C LEU A 70 1.80 -8.38 -19.53
N GLU A 71 2.86 -8.30 -18.73
CA GLU A 71 4.14 -7.74 -19.17
C GLU A 71 4.78 -8.56 -20.31
N ARG A 72 4.70 -9.90 -20.25
CA ARG A 72 5.19 -10.78 -21.32
C ARG A 72 4.42 -10.60 -22.61
N GLU A 73 3.09 -10.58 -22.54
CA GLU A 73 2.23 -10.38 -23.70
C GLU A 73 2.51 -9.02 -24.36
N ARG A 74 2.65 -7.96 -23.55
CA ARG A 74 3.00 -6.62 -24.04
C ARG A 74 4.35 -6.60 -24.77
N LYS A 75 5.38 -7.29 -24.25
CA LYS A 75 6.69 -7.39 -24.91
C LYS A 75 6.59 -8.10 -26.26
N LEU A 76 5.83 -9.19 -26.34
CA LEU A 76 5.63 -9.93 -27.59
C LEU A 76 4.87 -9.09 -28.64
N GLU A 77 3.85 -8.34 -28.23
CA GLU A 77 3.12 -7.45 -29.12
C GLU A 77 4.00 -6.32 -29.66
N GLN A 78 4.86 -5.75 -28.80
CA GLN A 78 5.83 -4.74 -29.21
C GLN A 78 6.85 -5.29 -30.21
N GLU A 79 7.36 -6.50 -29.99
CA GLU A 79 8.28 -7.16 -30.92
C GLU A 79 7.63 -7.41 -32.29
N LYS A 80 6.39 -7.94 -32.30
CA LYS A 80 5.62 -8.15 -33.54
C LYS A 80 5.41 -6.85 -34.31
N SER A 81 5.03 -5.78 -33.61
CA SER A 81 4.82 -4.47 -34.21
C SER A 81 6.12 -3.91 -34.81
N THR A 82 7.24 -4.08 -34.12
CA THR A 82 8.57 -3.66 -34.59
C THR A 82 8.99 -4.43 -35.84
N ARG A 83 8.78 -5.76 -35.86
CA ARG A 83 9.07 -6.61 -37.02
C ARG A 83 8.21 -6.23 -38.24
N GLN A 84 6.91 -6.03 -38.06
CA GLN A 84 6.02 -5.58 -39.14
C GLN A 84 6.41 -4.21 -39.70
N GLN A 85 6.84 -3.28 -38.84
CA GLN A 85 7.30 -1.97 -39.29
C GLN A 85 8.56 -2.09 -40.14
N LEU A 86 9.51 -2.94 -39.73
CA LEU A 86 10.74 -3.20 -40.49
C LEU A 86 10.46 -3.85 -41.86
N GLU A 87 9.49 -4.76 -41.92
CA GLU A 87 9.05 -5.42 -43.16
C GLU A 87 8.36 -4.43 -44.13
N ARG A 88 7.50 -3.55 -43.61
CA ARG A 88 6.87 -2.47 -44.40
C ARG A 88 7.89 -1.48 -44.97
N ASN A 89 8.92 -1.14 -44.21
CA ASN A 89 9.97 -0.22 -44.66
C ASN A 89 10.84 -0.84 -45.77
N GLN A 90 11.10 -2.15 -45.73
CA GLN A 90 11.85 -2.83 -46.78
C GLN A 90 11.07 -2.98 -48.09
N THR A 91 9.76 -3.19 -48.01
CA THR A 91 8.89 -3.30 -49.19
C THR A 91 8.64 -1.96 -49.88
N GLN A 92 8.62 -0.84 -49.14
CA GLN A 92 8.48 0.50 -49.74
C GLN A 92 9.78 1.07 -50.32
N GLY A 93 10.96 0.71 -49.77
CA GLY A 93 12.25 1.15 -50.31
C GLY A 93 12.65 0.47 -51.63
N SER A 94 12.05 -0.68 -51.97
CA SER A 94 12.39 -1.45 -53.18
C SER A 94 11.58 -1.05 -54.43
N SER A 95 10.61 -0.15 -54.32
CA SER A 95 9.77 0.30 -55.45
C SER A 95 10.20 1.64 -56.05
N THR A 96 11.28 2.25 -55.55
CA THR A 96 11.88 3.46 -56.10
C THR A 96 13.35 3.22 -56.42
N SER A 97 13.62 2.47 -57.48
CA SER A 97 14.93 2.38 -58.15
C SER A 97 14.71 1.96 -59.60
#